data_AF-W9GPQ4-F1
#
_entry.id   AF-W9GPQ4-F1
#
_cell.length_a   1.000
_cell.length_b   1.000
_cell.length_c   1.000
_cell.angle_alpha   90.00
_cell.angle_beta   90.00
_cell.angle_gamma   90.00
#
_symmetry.space_group_name_H-M   'P 1'
#
loop_
_entity.id
_entity.type
_entity.pdbx_description
1 polymer ?
#
loop_
_entity_poly.entity_id
_entity_poly.type
_entity_poly.pdbx_seq_one_letter_code
_entity_poly.pdbx_strand_id
1 'polypeptide(L)'
;MTETLTWVFAVLFVLVVVAWYLTYTAARLDRLHVRLTGTVAALDAQLVRRAEASVELANSGLLDGATALILAGAAAQSLETPDEDGEIREAVESDLTEALSLALTSEVVDDLRQSGPLGVDHLERLSSACTRVQLARRFHNDAVTDVRRVRRKLVVRLFHLAGHTPMPGTVEFNDEVPPGLEP
;
A
#
# COMPACT_ATOMS: atom_id res chain seq x y z
N MET A 1 7.12 19.12 58.11
CA MET A 1 6.18 19.88 57.25
C MET A 1 6.81 20.30 55.92
N THR A 2 8.02 20.89 55.91
CA THR A 2 8.71 21.26 54.66
C THR A 2 9.07 20.04 53.82
N GLU A 3 9.65 19.00 54.43
CA GLU A 3 10.02 17.75 53.74
C GLU A 3 8.82 17.04 53.08
N THR A 4 7.71 16.89 53.81
CA THR A 4 6.47 16.32 53.27
C THR A 4 5.92 17.14 52.11
N LEU A 5 5.97 18.47 52.21
CA LEU A 5 5.56 19.38 51.14
C LEU A 5 6.44 19.22 49.90
N THR A 6 7.76 19.09 50.09
CA THR A 6 8.73 18.82 49.02
C THR A 6 8.42 17.52 48.29
N TRP A 7 8.16 16.42 49.02
CA TRP A 7 7.78 15.15 48.40
C TRP A 7 6.45 15.23 47.64
N VAL A 8 5.44 15.91 48.20
CA VAL A 8 4.15 16.11 47.52
C VAL A 8 4.35 16.87 46.21
N PHE A 9 5.11 17.97 46.23
CA PHE A 9 5.40 18.73 45.00
C PHE A 9 6.23 17.92 44.00
N ALA A 10 7.19 17.13 44.46
CA ALA A 10 7.98 16.26 43.59
C ALA A 10 7.11 15.21 42.88
N VAL A 11 6.20 14.54 43.62
CA VAL A 11 5.25 13.58 43.05
C VAL A 11 4.31 14.27 42.06
N LEU A 12 3.76 15.42 42.43
CA LEU A 12 2.88 16.20 41.55
C LEU A 12 3.60 16.59 40.25
N PHE A 13 4.84 17.05 40.34
CA PHE A 13 5.65 17.40 39.18
C PHE A 13 5.87 16.19 38.26
N VAL A 14 6.22 15.03 38.82
CA VAL A 14 6.36 13.78 38.05
C VAL A 14 5.05 13.41 37.35
N LEU A 15 3.91 13.51 38.04
CA LEU A 15 2.60 13.23 37.46
C LEU A 15 2.27 14.17 36.28
N VAL A 16 2.58 15.45 36.39
CA VAL A 16 2.39 16.43 35.31
C VAL A 16 3.26 16.08 34.11
N VAL A 17 4.53 15.73 34.32
CA VAL A 17 5.44 15.32 33.23
C VAL A 17 4.95 14.05 32.54
N VAL A 18 4.49 13.06 33.31
CA VAL A 18 3.92 11.82 32.77
C VAL A 18 2.64 12.11 31.97
N ALA A 19 1.72 12.91 32.52
CA ALA A 19 0.48 13.27 31.83
C ALA A 19 0.77 14.00 30.51
N TRP A 20 1.71 14.96 30.51
CA TRP A 20 2.13 15.66 29.29
C TRP A 20 2.71 14.71 28.25
N TYR A 21 3.61 13.81 28.68
CA TYR A 21 4.23 12.81 27.80
C TYR A 21 3.19 11.85 27.18
N LEU A 22 2.20 11.41 27.96
CA LEU A 22 1.12 10.54 27.49
C LEU A 22 0.25 11.26 26.47
N THR A 23 -0.14 12.51 26.72
CA THR A 23 -0.91 13.33 25.77
C THR A 23 -0.17 13.50 24.44
N TYR A 24 1.13 13.80 24.49
CA TYR A 24 1.94 13.90 23.28
C TYR A 24 2.02 12.57 22.51
N THR A 25 2.21 11.46 23.23
CA THR A 25 2.29 10.12 22.62
C THR A 25 0.96 9.71 21.99
N ALA A 26 -0.17 10.02 22.64
CA ALA A 26 -1.51 9.77 22.11
C ALA A 26 -1.75 10.55 20.80
N ALA A 27 -1.47 11.86 20.79
CA ALA A 27 -1.60 12.69 19.60
C ALA A 27 -0.69 12.22 18.45
N ARG A 28 0.52 11.75 18.78
CA ARG A 28 1.45 11.18 17.78
C ARG A 28 0.91 9.87 17.20
N LEU A 29 0.32 9.01 18.03
CA LEU A 29 -0.25 7.74 17.58
C LEU A 29 -1.47 7.98 16.67
N ASP A 30 -2.34 8.93 17.04
CA ASP A 30 -3.52 9.31 16.25
C ASP A 30 -3.14 9.78 14.84
N ARG A 31 -2.15 10.68 14.72
CA ARG A 31 -1.63 11.13 13.42
C ARG A 31 -1.07 9.99 12.57
N LEU A 32 -0.43 9.00 13.21
CA LEU A 32 0.08 7.83 12.49
C LEU A 32 -1.05 6.91 12.00
N HIS A 33 -2.13 6.75 12.78
CA HIS A 33 -3.31 6.00 12.34
C HIS A 33 -4.01 6.69 11.17
N VAL A 34 -4.21 8.01 11.22
CA VAL A 34 -4.78 8.78 10.10
C VAL A 34 -3.92 8.63 8.84
N ARG A 35 -2.60 8.73 8.97
CA ARG A 35 -1.67 8.51 7.85
C ARG A 35 -1.78 7.09 7.30
N LEU A 36 -1.84 6.08 8.16
CA LEU A 36 -1.99 4.68 7.76
C LEU A 36 -3.28 4.47 6.95
N THR A 37 -4.42 4.93 7.45
CA THR A 37 -5.70 4.86 6.72
C THR A 37 -5.61 5.55 5.36
N GLY A 38 -4.93 6.71 5.29
CA GLY A 38 -4.66 7.38 4.02
C GLY A 38 -3.82 6.56 3.05
N THR A 39 -2.79 5.85 3.54
CA THR A 39 -1.95 4.98 2.68
C THR A 39 -2.70 3.74 2.19
N VAL A 40 -3.62 3.18 2.97
CA VAL A 40 -4.47 2.05 2.55
C VAL A 40 -5.34 2.48 1.36
N ALA A 41 -6.08 3.57 1.50
CA ALA A 41 -6.93 4.10 0.42
C ALA A 41 -6.11 4.52 -0.82
N ALA A 42 -4.90 5.05 -0.61
CA ALA A 42 -4.01 5.40 -1.71
C ALA A 42 -3.50 4.16 -2.47
N LEU A 43 -3.17 3.08 -1.76
CA LEU A 43 -2.73 1.82 -2.36
C LEU A 43 -3.86 1.20 -3.18
N ASP A 44 -5.04 1.03 -2.60
CA ASP A 44 -6.20 0.48 -3.30
C ASP A 44 -6.50 1.26 -4.60
N ALA A 45 -6.55 2.60 -4.52
CA ALA A 45 -6.77 3.42 -5.70
C ALA A 45 -5.71 3.24 -6.80
N GLN A 46 -4.45 2.91 -6.46
CA GLN A 46 -3.43 2.58 -7.48
C GLN A 46 -3.60 1.18 -8.05
N LEU A 47 -4.02 0.19 -7.23
CA LEU A 47 -4.31 -1.16 -7.70
C LEU A 47 -5.45 -1.15 -8.72
N VAL A 48 -6.56 -0.46 -8.40
CA VAL A 48 -7.69 -0.27 -9.32
C VAL A 48 -7.23 0.37 -10.63
N ARG A 49 -6.44 1.47 -10.58
CA ARG A 49 -5.90 2.11 -11.79
C ARG A 49 -5.02 1.19 -12.64
N ARG A 50 -4.24 0.31 -12.01
CA ARG A 50 -3.41 -0.68 -12.71
C ARG A 50 -4.27 -1.74 -13.38
N ALA A 51 -5.28 -2.25 -12.69
CA ALA A 51 -6.21 -3.22 -13.24
C ALA A 51 -7.02 -2.63 -14.40
N GLU A 52 -7.54 -1.39 -14.26
CA GLU A 52 -8.21 -0.67 -15.35
C GLU A 52 -7.30 -0.49 -16.58
N ALA A 53 -6.05 -0.03 -16.39
CA ALA A 53 -5.10 0.10 -17.49
C ALA A 53 -4.80 -1.26 -18.17
N SER A 54 -4.81 -2.35 -17.41
CA SER A 54 -4.62 -3.71 -17.93
C SER A 54 -5.83 -4.18 -18.74
N VAL A 55 -7.05 -3.88 -18.30
CA VAL A 55 -8.30 -4.13 -19.05
C VAL A 55 -8.36 -3.30 -20.32
N GLU A 56 -7.97 -2.02 -20.27
CA GLU A 56 -7.89 -1.16 -21.46
C GLU A 56 -6.93 -1.72 -22.50
N LEU A 57 -5.73 -2.15 -22.07
CA LEU A 57 -4.75 -2.77 -22.97
C LEU A 57 -5.27 -4.10 -23.54
N ALA A 58 -5.88 -4.96 -22.73
CA ALA A 58 -6.46 -6.21 -23.19
C ALA A 58 -7.56 -6.01 -24.25
N ASN A 59 -8.37 -4.96 -24.11
CA ASN A 59 -9.44 -4.62 -25.05
C ASN A 59 -9.01 -3.73 -26.24
N SER A 60 -7.74 -3.33 -26.29
CA SER A 60 -7.22 -2.45 -27.36
C SER A 60 -7.18 -3.12 -28.74
N GLY A 61 -7.22 -4.47 -28.78
CA GLY A 61 -7.05 -5.26 -30.01
C GLY A 61 -5.60 -5.34 -30.49
N LEU A 62 -4.63 -4.88 -29.69
CA LEU A 62 -3.21 -4.90 -30.02
C LEU A 62 -2.47 -6.16 -29.53
N LEU A 63 -3.09 -6.93 -28.63
CA LEU A 63 -2.58 -8.22 -28.16
C LEU A 63 -3.24 -9.38 -28.92
N ASP A 64 -2.58 -10.54 -28.94
CA ASP A 64 -3.25 -11.75 -29.42
C ASP A 64 -4.43 -12.13 -28.50
N GLY A 65 -5.43 -12.80 -29.08
CA GLY A 65 -6.69 -13.08 -28.38
C GLY A 65 -6.54 -13.94 -27.13
N ALA A 66 -5.55 -14.85 -27.08
CA ALA A 66 -5.36 -15.71 -25.91
C ALA A 66 -4.73 -14.90 -24.76
N THR A 67 -3.68 -14.14 -25.05
CA THR A 67 -3.03 -13.25 -24.07
C THR A 67 -3.97 -12.17 -23.56
N ALA A 68 -4.77 -11.56 -24.45
CA ALA A 68 -5.79 -10.58 -24.07
C ALA A 68 -6.81 -11.15 -23.07
N LEU A 69 -7.29 -12.38 -23.29
CA LEU A 69 -8.25 -13.03 -22.40
C LEU A 69 -7.65 -13.34 -21.02
N ILE A 70 -6.40 -13.81 -20.98
CA ILE A 70 -5.69 -14.09 -19.71
C ILE A 70 -5.50 -12.79 -18.92
N LEU A 71 -5.01 -11.74 -19.57
CA LEU A 71 -4.78 -10.44 -18.93
C LEU A 71 -6.09 -9.81 -18.43
N ALA A 72 -7.15 -9.84 -19.25
CA ALA A 72 -8.47 -9.34 -18.86
C ALA A 72 -9.04 -10.12 -17.66
N GLY A 73 -8.88 -11.44 -17.62
CA GLY A 73 -9.35 -12.29 -16.52
C GLY A 73 -8.61 -12.02 -15.21
N ALA A 74 -7.28 -11.83 -15.25
CA ALA A 74 -6.51 -11.47 -14.07
C ALA A 74 -6.86 -10.06 -13.56
N ALA A 75 -7.03 -9.10 -14.48
CA ALA A 75 -7.40 -7.73 -14.13
C ALA A 75 -8.82 -7.63 -13.57
N ALA A 76 -9.77 -8.41 -14.11
CA ALA A 76 -11.13 -8.49 -13.58
C ALA A 76 -11.16 -9.06 -12.16
N GLN A 77 -10.40 -10.14 -11.90
CA GLN A 77 -10.27 -10.68 -10.54
C GLN A 77 -9.70 -9.64 -9.55
N SER A 78 -8.71 -8.86 -9.97
CA SER A 78 -8.22 -7.72 -9.17
C SER A 78 -9.33 -6.68 -8.94
N LEU A 79 -10.15 -6.33 -9.92
CA LEU A 79 -11.23 -5.35 -9.68
C LEU A 79 -12.35 -5.89 -8.76
N GLU A 80 -12.59 -7.19 -8.76
CA GLU A 80 -13.68 -7.83 -8.00
C GLU A 80 -13.29 -8.20 -6.56
N THR A 81 -12.00 -8.33 -6.27
CA THR A 81 -11.52 -8.75 -4.94
C THR A 81 -11.58 -7.59 -3.94
N PRO A 82 -12.31 -7.73 -2.81
CA PRO A 82 -12.43 -6.69 -1.80
C PRO A 82 -11.15 -6.54 -0.96
N ASP A 83 -10.93 -5.33 -0.42
CA ASP A 83 -9.77 -5.01 0.42
C ASP A 83 -9.71 -5.73 1.77
N GLU A 84 -10.85 -6.23 2.27
CA GLU A 84 -10.94 -6.88 3.59
C GLU A 84 -10.21 -8.22 3.64
N ASP A 85 -10.02 -8.86 2.48
CA ASP A 85 -9.39 -10.18 2.32
C ASP A 85 -7.91 -10.06 1.95
N GLY A 86 -7.11 -9.46 2.82
CA GLY A 86 -5.71 -9.08 2.53
C GLY A 86 -4.84 -10.18 1.89
N GLU A 87 -4.90 -11.43 2.38
CA GLU A 87 -4.12 -12.55 1.80
C GLU A 87 -4.61 -12.94 0.39
N ILE A 88 -5.93 -12.93 0.17
CA ILE A 88 -6.52 -13.23 -1.15
C ILE A 88 -6.20 -12.09 -2.11
N ARG A 89 -6.29 -10.84 -1.64
CA ARG A 89 -5.94 -9.64 -2.39
C ARG A 89 -4.48 -9.69 -2.85
N GLU A 90 -3.55 -10.05 -1.96
CA GLU A 90 -2.12 -10.21 -2.29
C GLU A 90 -1.86 -11.28 -3.37
N ALA A 91 -2.57 -12.41 -3.29
CA ALA A 91 -2.48 -13.46 -4.32
C ALA A 91 -2.99 -12.96 -5.68
N VAL A 92 -4.18 -12.35 -5.71
CA VAL A 92 -4.78 -11.81 -6.94
C VAL A 92 -3.91 -10.72 -7.57
N GLU A 93 -3.31 -9.83 -6.77
CA GLU A 93 -2.40 -8.81 -7.29
C GLU A 93 -1.09 -9.38 -7.83
N SER A 94 -0.63 -10.51 -7.28
CA SER A 94 0.52 -11.25 -7.79
C SER A 94 0.20 -11.95 -9.10
N ASP A 95 -0.99 -12.56 -9.22
CA ASP A 95 -1.47 -13.20 -10.44
C ASP A 95 -1.62 -12.18 -11.58
N LEU A 96 -2.08 -10.96 -11.28
CA LEU A 96 -2.11 -9.86 -12.26
C LEU A 96 -0.70 -9.47 -12.72
N THR A 97 0.27 -9.39 -11.82
CA THR A 97 1.67 -9.10 -12.18
C THR A 97 2.27 -10.21 -13.05
N GLU A 98 1.95 -11.48 -12.76
CA GLU A 98 2.37 -12.61 -13.59
C GLU A 98 1.74 -12.55 -14.98
N ALA A 99 0.42 -12.30 -15.07
CA ALA A 99 -0.28 -12.14 -16.34
C ALA A 99 0.30 -10.98 -17.17
N LEU A 100 0.63 -9.86 -16.53
CA LEU A 100 1.30 -8.73 -17.17
C LEU A 100 2.70 -9.09 -17.69
N SER A 101 3.47 -9.86 -16.92
CA SER A 101 4.81 -10.29 -17.30
C SER A 101 4.79 -11.25 -18.49
N LEU A 102 3.79 -12.14 -18.54
CA LEU A 102 3.57 -13.04 -19.67
C LEU A 102 3.06 -12.29 -20.91
N ALA A 103 2.20 -11.30 -20.72
CA ALA A 103 1.63 -10.50 -21.81
C ALA A 103 2.61 -9.50 -22.41
N LEU A 104 3.54 -8.96 -21.62
CA LEU A 104 4.44 -7.87 -22.00
C LEU A 104 5.90 -8.32 -22.04
N THR A 105 6.15 -9.31 -22.88
CA THR A 105 7.52 -9.67 -23.29
C THR A 105 8.15 -8.53 -24.09
N SER A 106 9.48 -8.49 -24.17
CA SER A 106 10.19 -7.42 -24.90
C SER A 106 9.76 -7.32 -26.37
N GLU A 107 9.52 -8.46 -27.03
CA GLU A 107 9.03 -8.51 -28.41
C GLU A 107 7.64 -7.90 -28.55
N VAL A 108 6.69 -8.28 -27.69
CA VAL A 108 5.33 -7.73 -27.72
C VAL A 108 5.32 -6.23 -27.45
N VAL A 109 6.15 -5.76 -26.51
CA VAL A 109 6.24 -4.32 -26.24
C VAL A 109 6.81 -3.56 -27.43
N ASP A 110 7.79 -4.11 -28.14
CA ASP A 110 8.33 -3.47 -29.35
C ASP A 110 7.31 -3.44 -30.50
N ASP A 111 6.50 -4.48 -30.65
CA ASP A 111 5.38 -4.50 -31.61
C ASP A 111 4.29 -3.48 -31.25
N LEU A 112 3.97 -3.35 -29.96
CA LEU A 112 3.04 -2.33 -29.46
C LEU A 112 3.54 -0.91 -29.73
N ARG A 113 4.85 -0.65 -29.56
CA ARG A 113 5.46 0.65 -29.90
C ARG A 113 5.37 0.92 -31.40
N GLN A 114 5.55 -0.10 -32.24
CA GLN A 114 5.47 0.01 -33.70
C GLN A 114 4.04 0.15 -34.23
N SER A 115 3.04 -0.31 -33.48
CA SER A 115 1.61 -0.21 -33.81
C SER A 115 1.08 1.23 -33.83
N GLY A 116 1.89 2.20 -33.37
CA GLY A 116 1.62 3.63 -33.48
C GLY A 116 1.29 4.29 -32.14
N PRO A 117 0.75 5.53 -32.17
CA PRO A 117 0.57 6.35 -30.98
C PRO A 117 -0.31 5.72 -29.89
N LEU A 118 -1.29 4.90 -30.28
CA LEU A 118 -2.20 4.23 -29.35
C LEU A 118 -1.48 3.18 -28.50
N GLY A 119 -0.60 2.36 -29.11
CA GLY A 119 0.16 1.35 -28.37
C GLY A 119 1.11 1.98 -27.37
N VAL A 120 1.78 3.08 -27.76
CA VAL A 120 2.65 3.85 -26.87
C VAL A 120 1.88 4.42 -25.67
N ASP A 121 0.69 5.00 -25.89
CA ASP A 121 -0.15 5.55 -24.82
C ASP A 121 -0.59 4.47 -23.81
N HIS A 122 -1.01 3.29 -24.27
CA HIS A 122 -1.32 2.18 -23.37
C HIS A 122 -0.12 1.72 -22.53
N LEU A 123 1.06 1.60 -23.16
CA LEU A 123 2.30 1.23 -22.45
C LEU A 123 2.71 2.27 -21.42
N GLU A 124 2.60 3.56 -21.74
CA GLU A 124 2.92 4.65 -20.82
C GLU A 124 1.95 4.67 -19.62
N ARG A 125 0.65 4.56 -19.86
CA ARG A 125 -0.35 4.50 -18.80
C ARG A 125 -0.11 3.33 -17.86
N LEU A 126 0.15 2.15 -18.41
CA LEU A 126 0.35 0.93 -17.65
C LEU A 126 1.67 0.94 -16.86
N SER A 127 2.78 1.35 -17.47
CA SER A 127 4.08 1.48 -16.77
C SER A 127 4.00 2.50 -15.63
N SER A 128 3.32 3.62 -15.87
CA SER A 128 3.06 4.65 -14.87
C SER A 128 2.19 4.13 -13.73
N ALA A 129 1.17 3.31 -14.02
CA ALA A 129 0.33 2.66 -13.00
C ALA A 129 1.13 1.63 -12.17
N CYS A 130 1.92 0.76 -12.80
CA CYS A 130 2.77 -0.21 -12.11
C CYS A 130 3.76 0.47 -11.15
N THR A 131 4.43 1.52 -11.62
CA THR A 131 5.36 2.31 -10.79
C THR A 131 4.64 2.94 -9.59
N ARG A 132 3.44 3.47 -9.78
CA ARG A 132 2.64 4.07 -8.70
C ARG A 132 2.19 3.04 -7.67
N VAL A 133 1.87 1.81 -8.08
CA VAL A 133 1.55 0.70 -7.17
C VAL A 133 2.75 0.37 -6.28
N GLN A 134 3.95 0.20 -6.86
CA GLN A 134 5.16 -0.07 -6.08
C GLN A 134 5.44 1.00 -5.02
N LEU A 135 5.31 2.29 -5.40
CA LEU A 135 5.49 3.41 -4.48
C LEU A 135 4.42 3.41 -3.38
N ALA A 136 3.16 3.17 -3.73
CA ALA A 136 2.07 3.14 -2.76
C ALA A 136 2.25 2.00 -1.74
N ARG A 137 2.64 0.80 -2.19
CA ARG A 137 2.93 -0.34 -1.31
C ARG A 137 4.08 -0.04 -0.35
N ARG A 138 5.18 0.56 -0.85
CA ARG A 138 6.30 0.99 0.00
C ARG A 138 5.86 2.01 1.05
N PHE A 139 5.10 3.03 0.67
CA PHE A 139 4.58 4.02 1.62
C PHE A 139 3.62 3.43 2.65
N HIS A 140 2.81 2.45 2.26
CA HIS A 140 1.97 1.70 3.18
C HIS A 140 2.81 0.91 4.20
N ASN A 141 3.79 0.13 3.72
CA ASN A 141 4.66 -0.69 4.58
C ASN A 141 5.52 0.18 5.54
N ASP A 142 5.95 1.36 5.10
CA ASP A 142 6.61 2.36 5.96
C ASP A 142 5.66 2.89 7.05
N ALA A 143 4.42 3.23 6.68
CA ALA A 143 3.41 3.70 7.65
C ALA A 143 3.07 2.62 8.69
N VAL A 144 2.96 1.36 8.26
CA VAL A 144 2.77 0.20 9.14
C VAL A 144 3.94 0.07 10.11
N THR A 145 5.17 0.19 9.62
CA THR A 145 6.39 0.12 10.44
C THR A 145 6.43 1.24 11.48
N ASP A 146 6.08 2.47 11.08
CA ASP A 146 5.99 3.62 11.98
C ASP A 146 4.98 3.40 13.10
N VAL A 147 3.77 2.92 12.77
CA VAL A 147 2.73 2.60 13.76
C VAL A 147 3.20 1.49 14.70
N ARG A 148 3.74 0.39 14.16
CA ARG A 148 4.27 -0.74 14.95
C ARG A 148 5.36 -0.28 15.91
N ARG A 149 6.28 0.58 15.48
CA ARG A 149 7.37 1.12 16.32
C ARG A 149 6.84 1.90 17.52
N VAL A 150 5.78 2.69 17.35
CA VAL A 150 5.16 3.44 18.46
C VAL A 150 4.38 2.52 19.39
N ARG A 151 3.57 1.62 18.83
CA ARG A 151 2.73 0.69 19.60
C ARG A 151 3.52 -0.30 20.44
N ARG A 152 4.78 -0.60 20.09
CA ARG A 152 5.68 -1.44 20.89
C ARG A 152 6.21 -0.77 22.17
N LYS A 153 6.13 0.57 22.31
CA LYS A 153 6.62 1.27 23.51
C LYS A 153 5.82 0.86 24.75
N LEU A 154 6.51 0.63 25.87
CA LEU A 154 5.89 0.19 27.13
C LEU A 154 4.78 1.13 27.60
N VAL A 155 4.98 2.44 27.49
CA VAL A 155 3.99 3.47 27.82
C VAL A 155 2.69 3.33 27.02
N VAL A 156 2.76 2.96 25.74
CA VAL A 156 1.57 2.77 24.89
C VAL A 156 0.81 1.52 25.28
N ARG A 157 1.54 0.44 25.61
CA ARG A 157 0.95 -0.84 26.03
C ARG A 157 0.35 -0.75 27.44
N LEU A 158 1.07 -0.15 28.38
CA LEU A 158 0.66 -0.05 29.78
C LEU A 158 -0.57 0.83 29.96
N PHE A 159 -0.63 1.95 29.23
CA PHE A 159 -1.77 2.88 29.27
C PHE A 159 -2.83 2.58 28.20
N HIS A 160 -2.70 1.46 27.46
CA HIS A 160 -3.66 1.01 26.44
C HIS A 160 -4.04 2.10 25.42
N LEU A 161 -3.08 2.97 25.07
CA LEU A 161 -3.31 4.16 24.24
C LEU A 161 -3.72 3.84 22.79
N ALA A 162 -3.43 2.63 22.32
CA ALA A 162 -3.80 2.16 20.99
C ALA A 162 -5.21 1.54 20.91
N GLY A 163 -5.91 1.39 22.04
CA GLY A 163 -7.18 0.69 22.10
C GLY A 163 -7.08 -0.79 21.66
N HIS A 164 -8.19 -1.30 21.15
CA HIS A 164 -8.36 -2.70 20.73
C HIS A 164 -8.07 -2.96 19.24
N THR A 165 -7.57 -1.97 18.51
CA THR A 165 -7.30 -2.11 17.08
C THR A 165 -6.23 -3.19 16.84
N PRO A 166 -6.41 -4.13 15.90
CA PRO A 166 -5.39 -5.13 15.58
C PRO A 166 -4.07 -4.47 15.15
N MET A 167 -2.97 -5.20 15.26
CA MET A 167 -1.68 -4.69 14.77
C MET A 167 -1.75 -4.64 13.23
N PRO A 168 -1.44 -3.50 12.57
CA PRO A 168 -1.51 -3.42 11.12
C PRO A 168 -0.51 -4.38 10.48
N GLY A 169 -0.91 -5.03 9.38
CA GLY A 169 -0.10 -5.89 8.52
C GLY A 169 0.68 -5.07 7.48
N THR A 170 1.83 -5.58 7.03
CA THR A 170 2.45 -5.12 5.78
C THR A 170 1.79 -5.86 4.63
N VAL A 171 1.78 -5.25 3.45
CA VAL A 171 1.24 -5.86 2.23
C VAL A 171 2.38 -6.37 1.37
N GLU A 172 2.33 -7.64 0.99
CA GLU A 172 3.36 -8.28 0.16
C GLU A 172 2.76 -9.07 -1.01
N PHE A 173 2.97 -8.55 -2.22
CA PHE A 173 2.61 -9.22 -3.47
C PHE A 173 3.72 -8.95 -4.51
N ASN A 174 3.77 -9.76 -5.56
CA ASN A 174 4.68 -9.50 -6.67
C ASN A 174 4.24 -8.23 -7.39
N ASP A 175 5.10 -7.21 -7.43
CA ASP A 175 4.86 -5.94 -8.12
C ASP A 175 5.96 -5.58 -9.12
N GLU A 176 6.72 -6.58 -9.58
CA GLU A 176 7.77 -6.41 -10.59
C GLU A 176 7.22 -5.78 -11.88
N VAL A 177 7.99 -4.86 -12.46
CA VAL A 177 7.62 -4.26 -13.74
C VAL A 177 7.86 -5.30 -14.83
N PRO A 178 6.91 -5.49 -15.77
CA PRO A 178 7.11 -6.41 -16.89
C PRO A 178 8.41 -6.10 -17.65
N PRO A 179 9.17 -7.11 -18.09
CA PRO A 179 10.52 -6.94 -18.63
C PRO A 179 10.56 -6.06 -19.89
N GLY A 180 9.51 -6.04 -20.71
CA GLY A 180 9.46 -5.15 -21.88
C GLY A 180 9.27 -3.66 -21.55
N LEU A 181 8.82 -3.34 -20.33
CA LEU A 181 8.57 -1.98 -19.84
C LEU A 181 9.76 -1.40 -19.05
N GLU A 182 10.84 -2.17 -18.85
CA GLU A 182 12.07 -1.63 -18.25
C GLU A 182 12.70 -0.57 -19.18
N PRO A 183 13.22 0.54 -18.61
CA PRO A 183 13.79 1.64 -19.39
C PRO A 183 15.12 1.32 -20.09
#